data_AF-A0A847VZL0-F1
#
_entry.id   AF-A0A847VZL0-F1
#
_cell.length_a   1.000
_cell.length_b   1.000
_cell.length_c   1.000
_cell.angle_alpha   90.00
_cell.angle_beta   90.00
_cell.angle_gamma   90.00
#
_symmetry.space_group_name_H-M   'P 1'
#
loop_
_entity.id
_entity.type
_entity.pdbx_description
1 polymer ?
#
loop_
_entity_poly.entity_id
_entity_poly.type
_entity_poly.pdbx_seq_one_letter_code
_entity_poly.pdbx_strand_id
1 'polypeptide(L)' 'MKKTLLSLISFYKKNISPALGNNCRFTPTCSEYAYEAIETRGVFVGLSLS' A
#
# COMPACT_ATOMS: atom_id res chain seq x y z
N MET A 1 -7.06 13.86 -1.81
CA MET A 1 -7.09 12.58 -2.55
C MET A 1 -5.93 11.62 -2.21
N LYS A 2 -4.80 12.08 -1.67
CA LYS A 2 -3.67 11.22 -1.26
C LYS A 2 -3.95 10.44 0.04
N LYS A 3 -4.49 11.15 1.04
CA LYS A 3 -4.82 10.61 2.38
C LYS A 3 -5.90 9.54 2.39
N THR A 4 -6.88 9.62 1.48
CA THR A 4 -7.97 8.63 1.40
C THR A 4 -7.46 7.26 0.97
N LEU A 5 -6.59 7.19 -0.05
CA LEU A 5 -5.95 5.93 -0.46
C LEU A 5 -4.99 5.41 0.62
N LEU A 6 -4.14 6.27 1.19
CA LEU A 6 -3.23 5.87 2.27
C LEU A 6 -4.00 5.32 3.47
N SER A 7 -5.13 5.94 3.84
CA SER A 7 -6.00 5.44 4.91
C SER A 7 -6.65 4.11 4.54
N LEU A 8 -7.04 3.91 3.27
CA LEU A 8 -7.60 2.65 2.80
C LEU A 8 -6.56 1.52 2.85
N ILE A 9 -5.33 1.80 2.42
CA ILE A 9 -4.20 0.85 2.45
C ILE A 9 -3.79 0.55 3.89
N SER A 10 -3.78 1.55 4.77
CA SER A 10 -3.50 1.34 6.19
C SER A 10 -4.60 0.53 6.87
N PHE A 11 -5.87 0.76 6.54
CA PHE A 11 -6.99 -0.05 7.01
C PHE A 11 -6.93 -1.49 6.48
N TYR A 12 -6.60 -1.65 5.19
CA TYR A 12 -6.35 -2.94 4.56
C TYR A 12 -5.20 -3.66 5.26
N LYS A 13 -4.07 -2.99 5.50
CA LYS A 13 -2.95 -3.57 6.24
C LYS A 13 -3.35 -3.97 7.67
N LYS A 14 -4.13 -3.16 8.38
CA LYS A 14 -4.52 -3.47 9.76
C LYS A 14 -5.56 -4.60 9.88
N ASN A 15 -6.47 -4.74 8.90
CA ASN A 15 -7.54 -5.75 8.93
C ASN A 15 -7.17 -7.03 8.16
N ILE A 16 -6.50 -6.90 7.01
CA ILE A 16 -6.14 -8.03 6.13
C ILE A 16 -4.72 -8.55 6.41
N SER A 17 -3.73 -7.72 6.81
CA SER A 17 -2.40 -8.24 7.15
C SER A 17 -2.40 -9.28 8.28
N PRO A 18 -3.20 -9.18 9.36
CA PRO A 18 -3.26 -10.25 10.36
C PRO A 18 -3.96 -11.52 9.82
N ALA A 19 -4.90 -11.37 8.88
CA ALA A 19 -5.61 -12.49 8.27
C ALA A 19 -4.76 -13.23 7.21
N LEU A 20 -3.84 -12.51 6.55
CA LEU A 20 -3.01 -13.08 5.48
C LEU A 20 -1.76 -13.80 6.01
N GLY A 21 -1.44 -13.67 7.31
CA GLY A 21 -0.24 -14.28 7.92
C GLY A 21 1.07 -13.79 7.28
N ASN A 22 2.20 -14.28 7.80
CA ASN A 22 3.56 -13.99 7.30
C ASN A 22 3.86 -14.68 5.95
N ASN A 23 2.94 -14.60 4.97
CA ASN A 23 3.08 -15.21 3.65
C ASN A 23 3.86 -14.33 2.65
N CYS A 24 4.19 -13.08 3.01
CA CYS A 24 5.03 -12.24 2.17
C CYS A 24 6.49 -12.71 2.22
N ARG A 25 6.92 -13.39 1.15
CA ARG A 25 8.30 -13.82 0.94
C ARG A 25 9.25 -12.66 0.57
N PHE A 26 8.71 -11.53 0.12
CA PHE A 26 9.46 -10.34 -0.25
C PHE A 26 9.27 -9.24 0.80
N THR A 27 10.39 -8.68 1.26
CA THR A 27 10.47 -7.50 2.14
C THR A 27 11.06 -6.33 1.34
N PRO A 28 10.40 -5.16 1.27
CA PRO A 28 9.11 -4.83 1.89
C PRO A 28 7.91 -5.53 1.22
N THR A 29 6.81 -5.67 1.95
CA THR A 29 5.59 -6.31 1.42
C THR A 29 4.97 -5.48 0.28
N CYS A 30 4.19 -6.12 -0.61
CA CYS A 30 3.49 -5.42 -1.69
C CYS A 30 2.67 -4.21 -1.18
N SER A 31 1.97 -4.38 -0.05
CA SER A 31 1.17 -3.34 0.60
C SER A 31 2.03 -2.17 1.11
N GLU A 32 3.25 -2.48 1.57
CA GLU A 32 4.20 -1.51 2.11
C GLU A 32 4.93 -0.76 1.01
N TYR A 33 5.29 -1.45 -0.07
CA TYR A 33 5.78 -0.83 -1.30
C TYR A 33 4.72 0.09 -1.92
N ALA A 34 3.46 -0.33 -1.96
CA ALA A 34 2.35 0.50 -2.43
C ALA A 34 2.14 1.74 -1.55
N TYR A 35 2.24 1.58 -0.23
CA TYR A 35 2.16 2.70 0.72
C TYR A 35 3.30 3.69 0.48
N GLU A 36 4.54 3.21 0.42
CA GLU A 36 5.72 4.05 0.21
C GLU A 36 5.72 4.73 -1.17
N ALA A 37 5.30 4.02 -2.22
CA ALA A 37 5.16 4.59 -3.57
C ALA A 37 4.11 5.70 -3.61
N ILE A 38 2.98 5.53 -2.93
CA ILE A 38 1.92 6.56 -2.85
C ILE A 38 2.37 7.73 -1.96
N GLU A 39 3.14 7.47 -0.91
CA GLU A 39 3.68 8.50 -0.01
C GLU A 39 4.75 9.35 -0.70
N THR A 40 5.73 8.73 -1.35
CA THR A 40 6.85 9.42 -2.02
C THR A 40 6.47 10.04 -3.36
N ARG A 41 5.72 9.32 -4.20
CA ARG A 41 5.45 9.76 -5.59
C ARG A 41 4.05 10.34 -5.78
N GLY A 42 3.17 10.19 -4.80
CA GLY A 42 1.76 10.51 -4.94
C GLY A 42 1.03 9.56 -5.89
N VAL A 43 -0.30 9.54 -5.81
CA VAL A 43 -1.18 8.71 -6.68
C VAL A 43 -0.95 8.98 -8.18
N PHE A 44 -0.34 10.11 -8.53
CA PHE A 44 -0.05 10.55 -9.89
C PHE A 44 0.87 9.62 -10.67
N VAL A 45 1.83 8.90 -10.04
CA VAL A 45 2.68 7.95 -10.79
C VAL A 45 1.94 6.66 -11.14
N GLY A 46 1.03 6.19 -10.27
CA GLY A 46 0.16 5.05 -10.61
C GLY A 46 -0.84 5.41 -11.72
N LEU A 47 -1.32 6.66 -11.73
CA LEU A 47 -2.20 7.19 -12.77
C LEU A 47 -1.47 7.51 -14.08
N SER A 48 -0.20 7.92 -14.03
CA SER A 48 0.60 8.17 -15.25
C SER A 48 1.12 6.88 -15.90
N LEU A 49 0.95 5.74 -15.25
CA LEU A 49 1.23 4.41 -15.80
C LEU A 49 -0.04 3.66 -16.22
N SER A 50 -1.22 4.29 -16.12
CA SER A 50 -2.49 3.75 -16.63
C SER A 50 -2.64 3.97 -18.14
#